data_AF-A0A0L0SDW1-F1
#
_entry.id   AF-A0A0L0SDW1-F1
#
_cell.length_a   1.000
_cell.length_b   1.000
_cell.length_c   1.000
_cell.angle_alpha   90.00
_cell.angle_beta   90.00
_cell.angle_gamma   90.00
#
_symmetry.space_group_name_H-M   'P 1'
#
loop_
_entity.id
_entity.type
_entity.pdbx_description
1 polymer ?
#
loop_
_entity_poly.entity_id
_entity_poly.type
_entity_poly.pdbx_seq_one_letter_code
_entity_poly.pdbx_strand_id
1 'polypeptide(L)'
;MDRRRREPTAAQTQVFQVGCRTNLKTCRTAGPFALSLASPRLLTNPTMYSCVSTAARTARVPGLVRRAASTWANVKMGPPDPILGVTEAFKADSNPKKMNLGVGAYRDDAGKPYVLSCVRKAEQIMADKHLDKEYLGITGLPEFTKAAARLAYGDESEVLGEKRVAITQSISGTGALRIGGEFLNRWYPHAKRIYLPTPSWGNHTPIFRDSGLEVHGYRYFDKSTNGLDIEGLLADLKAAPERSIILLHACAHNPTGVDPTPEQWKAIHEAIDGKGHYAFFDMAYQGFASGDPQKDAFALRHFASEGSIAGEGRLCLAQSFAKNIGLYGERVGTFSIVGADAEEAKRVESQLKILVRPMYSNPPMNGARIVSTVLNTPELHAEWRDEVKLMADRIISMRAALQNHLVHDFNSKLNWEHITSQIGMFCYTGLKPEEVDRLKSEFAVYLTRDGRISIAGISSGNVKYLAEAMHKVTKDRA
;
A
#
# COMPACT_ATOMS: atom_id res chain seq x y z
N MET A 1 -25.69 9.70 -68.75
CA MET A 1 -25.35 8.28 -69.04
C MET A 1 -24.47 7.80 -67.89
N ASP A 2 -25.04 7.52 -66.72
CA ASP A 2 -25.53 6.20 -66.29
C ASP A 2 -24.44 5.10 -66.31
N ARG A 3 -23.89 4.77 -65.13
CA ARG A 3 -23.94 3.42 -64.54
C ARG A 3 -23.27 3.35 -63.15
N ARG A 4 -24.16 3.40 -62.15
CA ARG A 4 -24.33 2.52 -60.96
C ARG A 4 -23.14 2.07 -60.08
N ARG A 5 -23.29 2.53 -58.83
CA ARG A 5 -22.87 1.99 -57.52
C ARG A 5 -22.72 0.45 -57.42
N ARG A 6 -21.72 0.02 -56.64
CA ARG A 6 -21.75 -1.21 -55.84
C ARG A 6 -21.20 -0.95 -54.44
N GLU A 7 -22.03 -1.18 -53.44
CA GLU A 7 -21.70 -1.26 -52.01
C GLU A 7 -21.10 -2.65 -51.70
N PRO A 8 -20.21 -2.79 -50.69
CA PRO A 8 -19.88 -4.08 -50.11
C PRO A 8 -20.80 -4.42 -48.92
N THR A 9 -21.32 -5.63 -48.96
CA THR A 9 -22.26 -6.28 -48.06
C THR A 9 -21.68 -6.60 -46.67
N ALA A 10 -22.52 -6.45 -45.65
CA ALA A 10 -22.27 -6.82 -44.26
C ALA A 10 -22.13 -8.34 -44.08
N ALA A 11 -21.07 -8.77 -43.41
CA ALA A 11 -20.89 -10.14 -42.94
C ALA A 11 -21.56 -10.31 -41.57
N GLN A 12 -22.65 -11.09 -41.53
CA GLN A 12 -23.29 -11.54 -40.30
C GLN A 12 -22.39 -12.59 -39.62
N THR A 13 -21.91 -12.28 -38.42
CA THR A 13 -21.23 -13.24 -37.55
C THR A 13 -22.29 -13.98 -36.72
N GLN A 14 -22.45 -15.28 -36.97
CA GLN A 14 -23.30 -16.16 -36.16
C GLN A 14 -22.66 -16.37 -34.78
N VAL A 15 -23.44 -16.04 -33.74
CA VAL A 15 -23.12 -16.29 -32.34
C VAL A 15 -23.48 -17.75 -32.01
N PHE A 16 -22.48 -18.57 -31.69
CA PHE A 16 -22.70 -19.88 -31.07
C PHE A 16 -23.03 -19.69 -29.58
N GLN A 17 -24.30 -19.82 -29.21
CA GLN A 17 -24.72 -19.99 -27.82
C GLN A 17 -24.51 -21.46 -27.40
N VAL A 18 -23.51 -21.70 -26.55
CA VAL A 18 -23.38 -22.97 -25.82
C VAL A 18 -24.24 -22.89 -24.57
N GLY A 19 -25.41 -23.54 -24.61
CA GLY A 19 -26.30 -23.67 -23.46
C GLY A 19 -25.80 -24.75 -22.50
N CYS A 20 -25.32 -24.34 -21.33
CA CYS A 20 -25.02 -25.24 -20.22
C CYS A 20 -26.26 -25.33 -19.31
N ARG A 21 -27.02 -26.44 -19.40
CA ARG A 21 -28.10 -26.79 -18.46
C ARG A 21 -27.53 -27.72 -17.39
N THR A 22 -27.32 -27.21 -16.18
CA THR A 22 -27.03 -28.05 -15.00
C THR A 22 -28.29 -28.22 -14.16
N ASN A 23 -28.83 -29.45 -14.16
CA ASN A 23 -29.88 -29.90 -13.25
C ASN A 23 -29.27 -30.23 -11.89
N LEU A 24 -29.52 -29.41 -10.87
CA LEU A 24 -29.25 -29.75 -9.47
C LEU A 24 -30.52 -30.27 -8.81
N LYS A 25 -30.59 -31.60 -8.66
CA LYS A 25 -31.58 -32.27 -7.80
C LYS A 25 -31.13 -32.21 -6.35
N THR A 26 -32.12 -31.93 -5.52
CA THR A 26 -32.14 -31.92 -4.06
C THR A 26 -31.87 -33.30 -3.46
N CYS A 27 -31.10 -33.34 -2.37
CA CYS A 27 -31.23 -34.35 -1.32
C CYS A 27 -30.81 -33.76 0.03
N ARG A 28 -31.78 -33.67 0.95
CA ARG A 28 -31.58 -33.43 2.37
C ARG A 28 -32.00 -34.69 3.13
N THR A 29 -31.44 -34.82 4.33
CA THR A 29 -31.81 -35.66 5.49
C THR A 29 -31.09 -37.01 5.64
N ALA A 30 -30.25 -37.12 6.67
CA ALA A 30 -30.46 -37.99 7.84
C ALA A 30 -29.34 -37.73 8.89
N GLY A 31 -29.73 -37.75 10.17
CA GLY A 31 -28.94 -37.32 11.33
C GLY A 31 -27.98 -38.38 11.94
N PRO A 32 -27.47 -38.12 13.15
CA PRO A 32 -26.22 -38.69 13.67
C PRO A 32 -26.42 -39.95 14.54
N PHE A 33 -25.42 -40.83 14.59
CA PHE A 33 -25.34 -41.91 15.59
C PHE A 33 -24.03 -41.86 16.37
N ALA A 34 -24.19 -42.11 17.68
CA ALA A 34 -23.27 -41.86 18.77
C ALA A 34 -22.20 -42.94 19.00
N LEU A 35 -21.13 -42.56 19.69
CA LEU A 35 -20.08 -43.41 20.25
C LEU A 35 -20.57 -44.19 21.48
N SER A 36 -20.09 -45.42 21.65
CA SER A 36 -19.99 -46.10 22.95
C SER A 36 -18.77 -47.03 22.99
N LEU A 37 -18.05 -46.99 24.10
CA LEU A 37 -16.85 -47.74 24.46
C LEU A 37 -17.22 -48.93 25.37
N ALA A 38 -16.60 -50.10 25.19
CA ALA A 38 -16.38 -51.08 26.26
C ALA A 38 -15.26 -52.09 25.92
N SER A 39 -14.53 -52.48 26.97
CA SER A 39 -13.26 -53.24 27.00
C SER A 39 -13.47 -54.73 27.39
N PRO A 40 -12.40 -55.57 27.48
CA PRO A 40 -12.40 -57.01 27.12
C PRO A 40 -12.41 -58.00 28.31
N ARG A 41 -12.50 -59.33 28.02
CA ARG A 41 -11.79 -60.42 28.74
C ARG A 41 -11.92 -61.83 28.09
N LEU A 42 -11.09 -62.75 28.60
CA LEU A 42 -10.44 -63.93 28.01
C LEU A 42 -11.11 -65.31 28.26
N LEU A 43 -10.72 -66.27 27.40
CA LEU A 43 -10.48 -67.74 27.54
C LEU A 43 -11.64 -68.70 27.96
N THR A 44 -11.89 -69.76 27.16
CA THR A 44 -11.34 -71.15 27.33
C THR A 44 -11.83 -72.12 26.21
N ASN A 45 -11.00 -73.11 25.87
CA ASN A 45 -11.15 -74.24 24.90
C ASN A 45 -11.88 -75.46 25.57
N PRO A 46 -12.24 -76.63 24.94
CA PRO A 46 -11.44 -77.40 23.93
C PRO A 46 -12.16 -78.34 22.88
N THR A 47 -11.36 -78.83 21.90
CA THR A 47 -11.36 -80.16 21.16
C THR A 47 -12.60 -80.62 20.33
N MET A 48 -12.56 -81.27 19.15
CA MET A 48 -11.62 -82.22 18.51
C MET A 48 -11.90 -82.41 16.97
N TYR A 49 -10.83 -82.71 16.20
CA TYR A 49 -10.64 -83.35 14.86
C TYR A 49 -11.57 -83.19 13.65
N SER A 50 -10.99 -82.74 12.52
CA SER A 50 -10.95 -83.49 11.24
C SER A 50 -9.94 -82.87 10.25
N CYS A 51 -9.11 -83.72 9.63
CA CYS A 51 -8.22 -83.40 8.52
C CYS A 51 -8.97 -82.83 7.30
N VAL A 52 -8.31 -81.97 6.51
CA VAL A 52 -8.02 -82.17 5.07
C VAL A 52 -7.36 -80.92 4.46
N SER A 53 -6.25 -81.20 3.77
CA SER A 53 -5.52 -80.51 2.69
C SER A 53 -5.17 -79.01 2.75
N THR A 54 -3.86 -78.80 2.53
CA THR A 54 -3.12 -77.57 2.34
C THR A 54 -3.62 -76.70 1.19
N ALA A 55 -4.03 -75.47 1.52
CA ALA A 55 -3.93 -74.32 0.62
C ALA A 55 -3.25 -73.19 1.39
N ALA A 56 -1.99 -72.91 1.07
CA ALA A 56 -1.28 -71.75 1.60
C ALA A 56 -1.97 -70.48 1.11
N ARG A 57 -2.95 -69.97 1.86
CA ARG A 57 -3.44 -68.61 1.72
C ARG A 57 -2.34 -67.70 2.24
N THR A 58 -1.51 -67.18 1.34
CA THR A 58 -0.74 -65.97 1.59
C THR A 58 -1.72 -64.90 2.07
N ALA A 59 -1.73 -64.63 3.38
CA ALA A 59 -2.42 -63.48 3.92
C ALA A 59 -1.75 -62.25 3.30
N ARG A 60 -2.40 -61.64 2.30
CA ARG A 60 -2.03 -60.30 1.86
C ARG A 60 -2.20 -59.40 3.07
N VAL A 61 -1.08 -59.02 3.70
CA VAL A 61 -1.03 -57.86 4.57
C VAL A 61 -1.67 -56.73 3.77
N PRO A 62 -2.72 -56.06 4.27
CA PRO A 62 -3.26 -54.89 3.59
C PRO A 62 -2.10 -53.93 3.44
N GLY A 63 -1.63 -53.73 2.20
CA GLY A 63 -0.59 -52.77 1.93
C GLY A 63 -1.02 -51.47 2.59
N LEU A 64 -0.23 -50.97 3.53
CA LEU A 64 -0.38 -49.63 4.07
C LEU A 64 -0.37 -48.70 2.85
N VAL A 65 -1.55 -48.32 2.38
CA VAL A 65 -1.72 -47.26 1.40
C VAL A 65 -1.28 -46.02 2.15
N ARG A 66 0.01 -45.73 2.08
CA ARG A 66 0.62 -44.51 2.56
C ARG A 66 -0.01 -43.44 1.68
N ARG A 67 -1.15 -42.88 2.12
CA ARG A 67 -1.73 -41.70 1.47
C ARG A 67 -0.61 -40.69 1.47
N ALA A 68 -0.04 -40.45 0.29
CA ALA A 68 0.95 -39.40 0.14
C ALA A 68 0.29 -38.13 0.70
N ALA A 69 0.94 -37.51 1.67
CA ALA A 69 0.50 -36.20 2.13
C ALA A 69 0.43 -35.28 0.91
N SER A 70 -0.59 -34.43 0.83
CA SER A 70 -0.68 -33.42 -0.22
C SER A 70 0.65 -32.67 -0.31
N THR A 71 1.09 -32.32 -1.53
CA THR A 71 2.24 -31.46 -1.77
C THR A 71 2.23 -30.20 -0.89
N TRP A 72 1.04 -29.72 -0.55
CA TRP A 72 0.80 -28.50 0.22
C TRP A 72 0.41 -28.74 1.69
N ALA A 73 0.52 -29.97 2.20
CA ALA A 73 0.02 -30.35 3.52
C ALA A 73 0.62 -29.53 4.68
N ASN A 74 1.80 -28.94 4.49
CA ASN A 74 2.51 -28.14 5.49
C ASN A 74 2.42 -26.63 5.25
N VAL A 75 1.71 -26.18 4.20
CA VAL A 75 1.49 -24.75 3.97
C VAL A 75 0.54 -24.23 5.05
N LYS A 76 1.06 -23.37 5.93
CA LYS A 76 0.28 -22.76 7.00
C LYS A 76 -0.62 -21.68 6.44
N MET A 77 -1.81 -21.53 7.02
CA MET A 77 -2.65 -20.36 6.78
C MET A 77 -1.88 -19.09 7.19
N GLY A 78 -1.77 -18.13 6.28
CA GLY A 78 -1.15 -16.84 6.58
C GLY A 78 -1.99 -16.05 7.60
N PRO A 79 -1.38 -15.14 8.37
CA PRO A 79 -2.15 -14.23 9.21
C PRO A 79 -3.00 -13.30 8.33
N PRO A 80 -4.20 -12.91 8.76
CA PRO A 80 -4.99 -11.90 8.05
C PRO A 80 -4.25 -10.56 8.04
N ASP A 81 -4.31 -9.82 6.93
CA ASP A 81 -3.77 -8.47 6.86
C ASP A 81 -4.55 -7.55 7.83
N PRO A 82 -3.87 -6.81 8.73
CA PRO A 82 -4.53 -5.99 9.74
C PRO A 82 -5.49 -4.93 9.19
N ILE A 83 -5.31 -4.47 7.94
CA ILE A 83 -6.16 -3.48 7.28
C ILE A 83 -7.29 -4.18 6.51
N LEU A 84 -7.00 -5.29 5.82
CA LEU A 84 -8.03 -6.04 5.09
C LEU A 84 -9.05 -6.67 6.04
N GLY A 85 -8.61 -7.22 7.18
CA GLY A 85 -9.51 -7.79 8.19
C GLY A 85 -10.51 -6.76 8.75
N VAL A 86 -10.10 -5.49 8.87
CA VAL A 86 -11.01 -4.38 9.25
C VAL A 86 -12.09 -4.17 8.19
N THR A 87 -11.72 -4.25 6.91
CA THR A 87 -12.66 -4.08 5.79
C THR A 87 -13.64 -5.23 5.66
N GLU A 88 -13.19 -6.46 5.87
CA GLU A 88 -14.04 -7.65 5.85
C GLU A 88 -15.08 -7.59 6.98
N ALA A 89 -14.64 -7.26 8.20
CA ALA A 89 -15.54 -7.08 9.33
C ALA A 89 -16.57 -5.96 9.09
N PHE A 90 -16.13 -4.81 8.54
CA PHE A 90 -17.03 -3.72 8.13
C PHE A 90 -18.06 -4.17 7.08
N LYS A 91 -17.65 -4.97 6.09
CA LYS A 91 -18.57 -5.46 5.05
C LYS A 91 -19.62 -6.43 5.61
N ALA A 92 -19.24 -7.26 6.57
CA ALA A 92 -20.13 -8.24 7.20
C ALA A 92 -21.18 -7.60 8.14
N ASP A 93 -20.91 -6.41 8.66
CA ASP A 93 -21.82 -5.71 9.57
C ASP A 93 -23.04 -5.13 8.85
N SER A 94 -24.24 -5.31 9.40
CA SER A 94 -25.50 -4.77 8.85
C SER A 94 -25.93 -3.44 9.50
N ASN A 95 -25.20 -2.92 10.48
CA ASN A 95 -25.52 -1.68 11.17
C ASN A 95 -25.51 -0.49 10.17
N PRO A 96 -26.61 0.27 10.02
CA PRO A 96 -26.68 1.39 9.07
C PRO A 96 -25.75 2.56 9.43
N LYS A 97 -25.25 2.63 10.68
CA LYS A 97 -24.31 3.65 11.15
C LYS A 97 -22.84 3.21 11.07
N LYS A 98 -22.54 2.03 10.51
CA LYS A 98 -21.18 1.51 10.45
C LYS A 98 -20.23 2.45 9.71
N MET A 99 -19.00 2.58 10.20
CA MET A 99 -17.96 3.43 9.60
C MET A 99 -16.71 2.62 9.31
N ASN A 100 -16.12 2.78 8.11
CA ASN A 100 -14.81 2.22 7.79
C ASN A 100 -13.75 3.32 7.85
N LEU A 101 -12.98 3.32 8.93
CA LEU A 101 -11.83 4.18 9.15
C LEU A 101 -10.50 3.41 9.04
N GLY A 102 -10.53 2.17 8.55
CA GLY A 102 -9.32 1.36 8.35
C GLY A 102 -8.60 1.67 7.04
N VAL A 103 -9.35 1.80 5.94
CA VAL A 103 -8.79 1.89 4.58
C VAL A 103 -8.31 3.30 4.24
N GLY A 104 -7.06 3.42 3.80
CA GLY A 104 -6.47 4.66 3.28
C GLY A 104 -6.82 4.91 1.81
N ALA A 105 -8.11 5.10 1.51
CA ALA A 105 -8.57 5.48 0.18
C ALA A 105 -9.56 6.65 0.30
N TYR A 106 -9.36 7.68 -0.50
CA TYR A 106 -10.17 8.89 -0.46
C TYR A 106 -11.62 8.59 -0.82
N ARG A 107 -12.54 9.29 -0.14
CA ARG A 107 -13.98 9.25 -0.38
C ARG A 107 -14.51 10.67 -0.47
N ASP A 108 -15.56 10.85 -1.26
CA ASP A 108 -16.34 12.08 -1.22
C ASP A 108 -17.11 12.21 0.10
N ASP A 109 -17.82 13.33 0.29
CA ASP A 109 -18.59 13.58 1.50
C ASP A 109 -19.80 12.63 1.66
N ALA A 110 -20.19 11.94 0.58
CA ALA A 110 -21.19 10.87 0.60
C ALA A 110 -20.58 9.49 0.90
N GLY A 111 -19.28 9.40 1.20
CA GLY A 111 -18.58 8.16 1.51
C GLY A 111 -18.32 7.26 0.30
N LYS A 112 -18.45 7.77 -0.93
CA LYS A 112 -18.26 7.01 -2.18
C LYS A 112 -16.83 7.16 -2.73
N PRO A 113 -16.33 6.18 -3.50
CA PRO A 113 -15.08 6.34 -4.24
C PRO A 113 -15.15 7.57 -5.15
N TYR A 114 -14.11 8.40 -5.12
CA TYR A 114 -14.03 9.63 -5.90
C TYR A 114 -13.02 9.48 -7.03
N VAL A 115 -13.48 9.64 -8.27
CA VAL A 115 -12.64 9.63 -9.47
C VAL A 115 -12.54 11.06 -9.98
N LEU A 116 -11.31 11.55 -10.08
CA LEU A 116 -10.99 12.92 -10.48
C LEU A 116 -11.52 13.23 -11.89
N SER A 117 -11.99 14.45 -12.08
CA SER A 117 -12.42 14.99 -13.37
C SER A 117 -11.27 15.01 -14.37
N CYS A 118 -10.06 15.41 -13.96
CA CYS A 118 -8.90 15.39 -14.86
C CYS A 118 -8.57 13.97 -15.37
N VAL A 119 -8.80 12.94 -14.53
CA VAL A 119 -8.65 11.52 -14.91
C VAL A 119 -9.70 11.12 -15.95
N ARG A 120 -10.98 11.44 -15.72
CA ARG A 120 -12.05 11.11 -16.69
C ARG A 120 -11.82 11.78 -18.04
N LYS A 121 -11.36 13.03 -18.04
CA LYS A 121 -11.00 13.76 -19.27
C LYS A 121 -9.81 13.11 -19.97
N ALA A 122 -8.77 12.72 -19.23
CA ALA A 122 -7.62 12.00 -19.78
C ALA A 122 -8.03 10.66 -20.39
N GLU A 123 -8.92 9.90 -19.74
CA GLU A 123 -9.47 8.64 -20.27
C GLU A 123 -10.22 8.87 -21.59
N GLN A 124 -11.03 9.93 -21.69
CA GLN A 124 -11.73 10.28 -22.93
C GLN A 124 -10.74 10.63 -24.05
N ILE A 125 -9.76 11.49 -23.77
CA ILE A 125 -8.70 11.85 -24.74
C ILE A 125 -7.95 10.59 -25.22
N MET A 126 -7.68 9.64 -24.33
CA MET A 126 -7.02 8.39 -24.69
C MET A 126 -7.91 7.49 -25.55
N ALA A 127 -9.21 7.42 -25.27
CA ALA A 127 -10.17 6.64 -26.03
C ALA A 127 -10.29 7.16 -27.47
N ASP A 128 -10.37 8.49 -27.64
CA ASP A 128 -10.50 9.16 -28.94
C ASP A 128 -9.25 8.97 -29.83
N LYS A 129 -8.10 8.69 -29.22
CA LYS A 129 -6.84 8.43 -29.95
C LYS A 129 -6.74 7.00 -30.51
N HIS A 130 -7.66 6.09 -30.16
CA HIS A 130 -7.66 4.69 -30.61
C HIS A 130 -6.30 3.99 -30.46
N LEU A 131 -5.63 4.22 -29.32
CA LEU A 131 -4.26 3.73 -29.07
C LEU A 131 -4.19 2.20 -29.06
N ASP A 132 -3.06 1.66 -29.51
CA ASP A 132 -2.73 0.23 -29.44
C ASP A 132 -2.58 -0.27 -27.99
N LYS A 133 -2.41 -1.59 -27.85
CA LYS A 133 -2.16 -2.28 -26.58
C LYS A 133 -0.85 -3.07 -26.62
N GLU A 134 0.14 -2.57 -27.37
CA GLU A 134 1.46 -3.21 -27.48
C GLU A 134 2.23 -3.14 -26.16
N TYR A 135 3.26 -3.98 -26.03
CA TYR A 135 4.14 -3.94 -24.88
C TYR A 135 4.86 -2.58 -24.79
N LEU A 136 4.95 -2.05 -23.57
CA LEU A 136 5.89 -0.96 -23.29
C LEU A 136 7.33 -1.48 -23.25
N GLY A 137 8.28 -0.55 -23.34
CA GLY A 137 9.66 -0.81 -22.95
C GLY A 137 9.75 -1.28 -21.50
N ILE A 138 10.84 -1.96 -21.14
CA ILE A 138 11.03 -2.54 -19.80
C ILE A 138 10.93 -1.47 -18.71
N THR A 139 11.45 -0.26 -18.97
CA THR A 139 11.39 0.89 -18.05
C THR A 139 10.07 1.66 -18.11
N GLY A 140 9.11 1.21 -18.91
CA GLY A 140 7.78 1.79 -19.06
C GLY A 140 7.68 2.90 -20.10
N LEU A 141 6.70 3.79 -19.91
CA LEU A 141 6.36 4.87 -20.82
C LEU A 141 7.28 6.10 -20.58
N PRO A 142 8.11 6.53 -21.55
CA PRO A 142 9.07 7.63 -21.36
C PRO A 142 8.43 8.97 -20.95
N GLU A 143 7.30 9.32 -21.56
CA GLU A 143 6.57 10.57 -21.32
C GLU A 143 5.96 10.60 -19.91
N PHE A 144 5.59 9.43 -19.38
CA PHE A 144 5.14 9.27 -18.00
C PHE A 144 6.31 9.43 -17.02
N THR A 145 7.39 8.67 -17.21
CA THR A 145 8.54 8.70 -16.29
C THR A 145 9.18 10.09 -16.23
N LYS A 146 9.31 10.78 -17.36
CA LYS A 146 9.79 12.17 -17.41
C LYS A 146 8.88 13.13 -16.63
N ALA A 147 7.56 13.05 -16.80
CA ALA A 147 6.61 13.88 -16.08
C ALA A 147 6.59 13.58 -14.56
N ALA A 148 6.68 12.30 -14.20
CA ALA A 148 6.75 11.84 -12.82
C ALA A 148 8.01 12.35 -12.10
N ALA A 149 9.16 12.29 -12.78
CA ALA A 149 10.43 12.83 -12.26
C ALA A 149 10.35 14.34 -12.04
N ARG A 150 9.84 15.10 -13.02
CA ARG A 150 9.66 16.56 -12.89
C ARG A 150 8.74 16.93 -11.73
N LEU A 151 7.64 16.20 -11.54
CA LEU A 151 6.74 16.43 -10.41
C LEU A 151 7.46 16.23 -9.06
N ALA A 152 8.24 15.15 -8.92
CA ALA A 152 8.94 14.83 -7.67
C ALA A 152 10.10 15.79 -7.39
N TYR A 153 11.07 15.88 -8.31
CA TYR A 153 12.33 16.60 -8.11
C TYR A 153 12.23 18.10 -8.41
N GLY A 154 11.22 18.53 -9.17
CA GLY A 154 11.05 19.91 -9.61
C GLY A 154 11.64 20.16 -11.01
N ASP A 155 11.12 21.18 -11.70
CA ASP A 155 11.52 21.52 -13.08
C ASP A 155 12.96 22.04 -13.18
N GLU A 156 13.43 22.72 -12.14
CA GLU A 156 14.78 23.31 -12.05
C GLU A 156 15.78 22.39 -11.32
N SER A 157 15.46 21.10 -11.21
CA SER A 157 16.31 20.13 -10.50
C SER A 157 17.64 19.90 -11.22
N GLU A 158 18.76 20.14 -10.52
CA GLU A 158 20.12 19.91 -11.04
C GLU A 158 20.33 18.44 -11.43
N VAL A 159 19.93 17.48 -10.58
CA VAL A 159 20.07 16.05 -10.88
C VAL A 159 19.32 15.63 -12.16
N LEU A 160 18.22 16.32 -12.51
CA LEU A 160 17.52 16.11 -13.77
C LEU A 160 18.25 16.79 -14.94
N GLY A 161 18.69 18.04 -14.77
CA GLY A 161 19.43 18.80 -15.79
C GLY A 161 20.74 18.11 -16.20
N GLU A 162 21.45 17.55 -15.23
CA GLU A 162 22.70 16.80 -15.38
C GLU A 162 22.48 15.34 -15.79
N LYS A 163 21.22 14.90 -15.94
CA LYS A 163 20.83 13.54 -16.35
C LYS A 163 21.37 12.45 -15.42
N ARG A 164 21.44 12.74 -14.12
CA ARG A 164 21.91 11.82 -13.08
C ARG A 164 20.83 10.88 -12.54
N VAL A 165 19.57 11.05 -12.96
CA VAL A 165 18.46 10.21 -12.50
C VAL A 165 18.20 9.06 -13.44
N ALA A 166 18.39 7.83 -12.97
CA ALA A 166 17.87 6.63 -13.61
C ALA A 166 16.46 6.34 -13.07
N ILE A 167 15.49 6.19 -13.96
CA ILE A 167 14.08 6.03 -13.59
C ILE A 167 13.41 4.90 -14.36
N THR A 168 12.55 4.15 -13.68
CA THR A 168 11.72 3.10 -14.27
C THR A 168 10.30 3.21 -13.73
N GLN A 169 9.30 3.03 -14.60
CA GLN A 169 7.93 2.83 -14.16
C GLN A 169 7.82 1.53 -13.34
N SER A 170 6.99 1.57 -12.30
CA SER A 170 6.79 0.47 -11.36
C SER A 170 5.30 0.17 -11.16
N ILE A 171 5.00 -0.95 -10.51
CA ILE A 171 3.65 -1.32 -10.06
C ILE A 171 3.32 -0.52 -8.78
N SER A 172 3.13 0.79 -8.97
CA SER A 172 2.95 1.79 -7.92
C SER A 172 4.09 1.85 -6.90
N GLY A 173 3.87 2.55 -5.77
CA GLY A 173 4.87 2.67 -4.71
C GLY A 173 5.33 1.33 -4.15
N THR A 174 4.42 0.34 -4.02
CA THR A 174 4.78 -1.02 -3.58
C THR A 174 5.77 -1.69 -4.51
N GLY A 175 5.53 -1.62 -5.83
CA GLY A 175 6.47 -2.13 -6.83
C GLY A 175 7.78 -1.36 -6.82
N ALA A 176 7.74 -0.03 -6.64
CA ALA A 176 8.94 0.79 -6.55
C ALA A 176 9.82 0.43 -5.33
N LEU A 177 9.19 0.22 -4.17
CA LEU A 177 9.87 -0.23 -2.95
C LEU A 177 10.51 -1.62 -3.15
N ARG A 178 9.82 -2.54 -3.83
CA ARG A 178 10.37 -3.87 -4.13
C ARG A 178 11.56 -3.80 -5.09
N ILE A 179 11.47 -2.98 -6.14
CA ILE A 179 12.57 -2.73 -7.08
C ILE A 179 13.77 -2.14 -6.34
N GLY A 180 13.56 -1.08 -5.55
CA GLY A 180 14.62 -0.41 -4.80
C GLY A 180 15.27 -1.32 -3.75
N GLY A 181 14.47 -2.08 -3.00
CA GLY A 181 14.99 -3.05 -2.03
C GLY A 181 15.87 -4.11 -2.68
N GLU A 182 15.44 -4.66 -3.81
CA GLU A 182 16.21 -5.70 -4.51
C GLU A 182 17.44 -5.14 -5.25
N PHE A 183 17.34 -3.90 -5.74
CA PHE A 183 18.48 -3.18 -6.30
C PHE A 183 19.56 -2.94 -5.24
N LEU A 184 19.18 -2.40 -4.08
CA LEU A 184 20.10 -2.18 -2.97
C LEU A 184 20.68 -3.51 -2.47
N ASN A 185 19.89 -4.58 -2.39
CA ASN A 185 20.40 -5.90 -2.02
C ASN A 185 21.47 -6.41 -3.00
N ARG A 186 21.29 -6.24 -4.31
CA ARG A 186 22.24 -6.73 -5.31
C ARG A 186 23.50 -5.86 -5.43
N TRP A 187 23.36 -4.54 -5.38
CA TRP A 187 24.44 -3.63 -5.81
C TRP A 187 24.93 -2.64 -4.75
N TYR A 188 24.21 -2.40 -3.66
CA TYR A 188 24.71 -1.47 -2.63
C TYR A 188 26.01 -2.02 -2.00
N PRO A 189 27.15 -1.32 -2.04
CA PRO A 189 28.44 -1.93 -1.69
C PRO A 189 28.66 -2.06 -0.18
N HIS A 190 27.70 -1.65 0.65
CA HIS A 190 27.80 -1.64 2.10
C HIS A 190 26.78 -2.60 2.74
N ALA A 191 26.65 -2.52 4.07
CA ALA A 191 25.74 -3.37 4.82
C ALA A 191 24.30 -3.25 4.29
N LYS A 192 23.62 -4.38 4.15
CA LYS A 192 22.23 -4.47 3.64
C LYS A 192 21.20 -4.10 4.70
N ARG A 193 21.51 -3.09 5.52
CA ARG A 193 20.71 -2.68 6.68
C ARG A 193 19.82 -1.51 6.29
N ILE A 194 18.52 -1.72 6.37
CA ILE A 194 17.52 -0.67 6.18
C ILE A 194 16.85 -0.34 7.51
N TYR A 195 16.82 0.95 7.83
CA TYR A 195 16.20 1.49 9.03
C TYR A 195 14.85 2.11 8.66
N LEU A 196 13.79 1.66 9.33
CA LEU A 196 12.41 2.12 9.17
C LEU A 196 12.01 3.01 10.36
N PRO A 197 11.17 4.04 10.16
CA PRO A 197 10.63 4.78 11.29
C PRO A 197 9.79 3.84 12.18
N THR A 198 9.75 4.12 13.47
CA THR A 198 8.95 3.34 14.42
C THR A 198 7.79 4.19 14.96
N PRO A 199 6.53 3.89 14.58
CA PRO A 199 6.08 2.88 13.61
C PRO A 199 6.28 3.32 12.15
N SER A 200 6.01 2.42 11.19
CA SER A 200 5.99 2.71 9.75
C SER A 200 4.83 1.97 9.07
N TRP A 201 4.65 2.14 7.75
CA TRP A 201 3.66 1.42 6.99
C TRP A 201 3.90 -0.09 7.09
N GLY A 202 2.87 -0.85 7.48
CA GLY A 202 3.01 -2.27 7.83
C GLY A 202 3.62 -3.16 6.74
N ASN A 203 3.57 -2.75 5.47
CA ASN A 203 4.14 -3.51 4.37
C ASN A 203 5.64 -3.22 4.12
N HIS A 204 6.25 -2.20 4.74
CA HIS A 204 7.68 -1.94 4.58
C HIS A 204 8.54 -3.11 5.05
N THR A 205 8.26 -3.64 6.24
CA THR A 205 9.02 -4.77 6.80
C THR A 205 9.00 -6.01 5.88
N PRO A 206 7.85 -6.56 5.44
CA PRO A 206 7.85 -7.71 4.55
C PRO A 206 8.48 -7.40 3.19
N ILE A 207 8.23 -6.23 2.57
CA ILE A 207 8.84 -5.86 1.28
C ILE A 207 10.37 -5.92 1.36
N PHE A 208 10.97 -5.32 2.39
CA PHE A 208 12.42 -5.23 2.49
C PHE A 208 13.08 -6.53 2.96
N ARG A 209 12.43 -7.29 3.86
CA ARG A 209 12.88 -8.65 4.20
C ARG A 209 12.86 -9.57 2.99
N ASP A 210 11.79 -9.57 2.21
CA ASP A 210 11.67 -10.38 1.00
C ASP A 210 12.59 -9.89 -0.14
N SER A 211 13.10 -8.67 -0.02
CA SER A 211 14.16 -8.15 -0.88
C SER A 211 15.58 -8.56 -0.46
N GLY A 212 15.73 -9.21 0.70
CA GLY A 212 17.01 -9.65 1.25
C GLY A 212 17.72 -8.64 2.15
N LEU A 213 17.04 -7.56 2.57
CA LEU A 213 17.61 -6.56 3.48
C LEU A 213 17.38 -6.93 4.95
N GLU A 214 18.33 -6.56 5.81
CA GLU A 214 18.22 -6.62 7.27
C GLU A 214 17.43 -5.39 7.74
N VAL A 215 16.22 -5.61 8.27
CA VAL A 215 15.30 -4.55 8.66
C VAL A 215 15.46 -4.18 10.13
N HIS A 216 15.79 -2.91 10.39
CA HIS A 216 15.89 -2.29 11.71
C HIS A 216 14.88 -1.13 11.86
N GLY A 217 14.75 -0.61 13.07
CA GLY A 217 13.92 0.55 13.38
C GLY A 217 14.74 1.73 13.89
N TYR A 218 14.26 2.95 13.66
CA TYR A 218 14.67 4.17 14.37
C TYR A 218 13.45 4.82 15.02
N ARG A 219 13.65 5.54 16.13
CA ARG A 219 12.58 6.27 16.82
C ARG A 219 11.99 7.36 15.93
N TYR A 220 10.67 7.53 16.01
CA TYR A 220 9.95 8.49 15.18
C TYR A 220 8.75 9.10 15.92
N PHE A 221 7.86 8.27 16.45
CA PHE A 221 6.63 8.75 17.09
C PHE A 221 6.72 8.67 18.61
N ASP A 222 6.51 9.81 19.28
CA ASP A 222 6.40 9.87 20.73
C ASP A 222 4.93 9.72 21.16
N LYS A 223 4.62 8.61 21.83
CA LYS A 223 3.27 8.30 22.32
C LYS A 223 2.81 9.23 23.44
N SER A 224 3.73 9.90 24.14
CA SER A 224 3.37 10.81 25.24
C SER A 224 2.87 12.16 24.72
N THR A 225 3.45 12.63 23.61
CA THR A 225 3.08 13.91 22.96
C THR A 225 2.19 13.73 21.72
N ASN A 226 2.05 12.51 21.20
CA ASN A 226 1.47 12.20 19.89
C ASN A 226 2.16 12.94 18.72
N GLY A 227 3.42 13.32 18.91
CA GLY A 227 4.24 14.08 17.98
C GLY A 227 5.51 13.35 17.52
N LEU A 228 6.46 14.11 16.97
CA LEU A 228 7.73 13.58 16.47
C LEU A 228 8.75 13.50 17.62
N ASP A 229 9.31 12.31 17.85
CA ASP A 229 10.49 12.10 18.69
C ASP A 229 11.75 12.50 17.91
N ILE A 230 11.94 13.80 17.67
CA ILE A 230 13.07 14.31 16.87
C ILE A 230 14.42 14.00 17.54
N GLU A 231 14.48 14.10 18.87
CA GLU A 231 15.72 13.81 19.61
C GLU A 231 16.10 12.33 19.50
N GLY A 232 15.14 11.43 19.69
CA GLY A 232 15.35 10.00 19.54
C GLY A 232 15.68 9.59 18.10
N LEU A 233 14.99 10.19 17.13
CA LEU A 233 15.26 10.01 15.71
C LEU A 233 16.73 10.34 15.39
N LEU A 234 17.18 11.56 15.73
CA LEU A 234 18.54 12.01 15.43
C LEU A 234 19.59 11.20 16.18
N ALA A 235 19.32 10.80 17.42
CA ALA A 235 20.21 9.93 18.19
C ALA A 235 20.38 8.57 17.51
N ASP A 236 19.29 7.95 17.04
CA ASP A 236 19.34 6.64 16.38
C ASP A 236 20.04 6.71 15.02
N LEU A 237 19.80 7.77 14.23
CA LEU A 237 20.53 7.97 12.97
C LEU A 237 22.03 8.13 13.19
N LYS A 238 22.46 8.89 14.22
CA LYS A 238 23.89 9.06 14.53
C LYS A 238 24.53 7.76 15.05
N ALA A 239 23.76 6.95 15.78
CA ALA A 239 24.21 5.68 16.33
C ALA A 239 24.22 4.54 15.29
N ALA A 240 23.44 4.65 14.21
CA ALA A 240 23.41 3.67 13.15
C ALA A 240 24.81 3.48 12.52
N PRO A 241 25.17 2.25 12.11
CA PRO A 241 26.42 2.01 11.38
C PRO A 241 26.51 2.90 10.15
N GLU A 242 27.70 3.42 9.87
CA GLU A 242 27.94 4.25 8.69
C GLU A 242 27.45 3.59 7.41
N ARG A 243 26.94 4.40 6.49
CA ARG A 243 26.43 3.92 5.20
C ARG A 243 25.31 2.86 5.35
N SER A 244 24.44 3.04 6.34
CA SER A 244 23.15 2.35 6.43
C SER A 244 22.14 2.97 5.45
N ILE A 245 21.10 2.20 5.08
CA ILE A 245 19.98 2.68 4.28
C ILE A 245 18.90 3.21 5.22
N ILE A 246 18.44 4.45 5.02
CA ILE A 246 17.41 5.07 5.86
C ILE A 246 16.15 5.28 5.00
N LEU A 247 15.07 4.60 5.37
CA LEU A 247 13.78 4.83 4.74
C LEU A 247 13.11 6.08 5.35
N LEU A 248 12.73 7.02 4.49
CA LEU A 248 12.09 8.28 4.85
C LEU A 248 10.74 8.38 4.14
N HIS A 249 9.70 8.80 4.87
CA HIS A 249 8.45 9.19 4.22
C HIS A 249 8.58 10.65 3.80
N ALA A 250 8.35 10.96 2.53
CA ALA A 250 8.56 12.32 2.02
C ALA A 250 7.61 13.35 2.65
N CYS A 251 6.37 12.92 2.92
CA CYS A 251 5.32 13.66 3.61
C CYS A 251 4.16 12.69 3.96
N ALA A 252 3.23 13.17 4.78
CA ALA A 252 2.08 12.45 5.31
C ALA A 252 2.47 11.06 5.83
N HIS A 253 3.32 11.02 6.84
CA HIS A 253 3.81 9.78 7.42
C HIS A 253 2.68 8.78 7.70
N ASN A 254 2.84 7.55 7.22
CA ASN A 254 1.88 6.47 7.42
C ASN A 254 2.50 5.49 8.41
N PRO A 255 1.96 5.34 9.62
CA PRO A 255 0.54 5.56 9.95
C PRO A 255 0.19 6.82 10.77
N THR A 256 1.17 7.59 11.21
CA THR A 256 0.97 8.56 12.31
C THR A 256 0.37 9.90 11.86
N GLY A 257 0.61 10.32 10.61
CA GLY A 257 0.34 11.67 10.13
C GLY A 257 1.29 12.72 10.71
N VAL A 258 2.32 12.35 11.46
CA VAL A 258 3.31 13.30 12.01
C VAL A 258 4.43 13.45 10.98
N ASP A 259 4.69 14.67 10.51
CA ASP A 259 5.82 14.97 9.62
C ASP A 259 6.82 15.93 10.28
N PRO A 260 8.13 15.81 9.98
CA PRO A 260 9.11 16.80 10.41
C PRO A 260 8.86 18.17 9.78
N THR A 261 9.17 19.23 10.53
CA THR A 261 9.22 20.60 9.98
C THR A 261 10.39 20.77 9.02
N PRO A 262 10.44 21.84 8.19
CA PRO A 262 11.60 22.11 7.34
C PRO A 262 12.93 22.17 8.10
N GLU A 263 12.95 22.73 9.32
CA GLU A 263 14.13 22.82 10.19
C GLU A 263 14.54 21.44 10.71
N GLN A 264 13.57 20.60 11.07
CA GLN A 264 13.83 19.23 11.48
C GLN A 264 14.34 18.39 10.32
N TRP A 265 13.81 18.57 9.10
CA TRP A 265 14.32 17.92 7.89
C TRP A 265 15.78 18.28 7.61
N LYS A 266 16.20 19.53 7.86
CA LYS A 266 17.60 19.94 7.76
C LYS A 266 18.49 19.20 8.78
N ALA A 267 18.04 19.08 10.03
CA ALA A 267 18.77 18.31 11.03
C ALA A 267 18.85 16.81 10.69
N ILE A 268 17.79 16.24 10.11
CA ILE A 268 17.77 14.84 9.63
C ILE A 268 18.75 14.68 8.46
N HIS A 269 18.75 15.63 7.52
CA HIS A 269 19.69 15.68 6.41
C HIS A 269 21.14 15.67 6.90
N GLU A 270 21.49 16.54 7.85
CA GLU A 270 22.83 16.60 8.45
C GLU A 270 23.24 15.28 9.13
N ALA A 271 22.33 14.63 9.86
CA ALA A 271 22.60 13.33 10.48
C ALA A 271 22.85 12.22 9.45
N ILE A 272 22.08 12.20 8.35
CA ILE A 272 22.25 11.23 7.26
C ILE A 272 23.55 11.50 6.49
N ASP A 273 23.83 12.76 6.18
CA ASP A 273 25.03 13.14 5.43
C ASP A 273 26.30 12.86 6.25
N GLY A 274 26.33 13.24 7.52
CA GLY A 274 27.47 13.05 8.41
C GLY A 274 27.86 11.59 8.66
N LYS A 275 26.97 10.63 8.42
CA LYS A 275 27.24 9.18 8.51
C LYS A 275 27.34 8.50 7.15
N GLY A 276 27.32 9.26 6.06
CA GLY A 276 27.34 8.74 4.69
C GLY A 276 26.16 7.81 4.38
N HIS A 277 25.03 7.98 5.06
CA HIS A 277 23.87 7.11 4.92
C HIS A 277 23.19 7.25 3.55
N TYR A 278 22.51 6.19 3.13
CA TYR A 278 21.75 6.17 1.87
C TYR A 278 20.29 6.54 2.14
N ALA A 279 19.79 7.59 1.50
CA ALA A 279 18.41 8.05 1.65
C ALA A 279 17.47 7.32 0.66
N PHE A 280 16.47 6.62 1.19
CA PHE A 280 15.40 6.02 0.40
C PHE A 280 14.07 6.70 0.76
N PHE A 281 13.55 7.54 -0.12
CA PHE A 281 12.24 8.17 0.06
C PHE A 281 11.08 7.29 -0.43
N ASP A 282 10.04 7.15 0.39
CA ASP A 282 8.69 6.73 -0.01
C ASP A 282 7.79 7.97 -0.12
N MET A 283 7.28 8.24 -1.33
CA MET A 283 6.46 9.39 -1.66
C MET A 283 5.13 8.94 -2.26
N ALA A 284 4.17 8.64 -1.39
CA ALA A 284 2.84 8.15 -1.79
C ALA A 284 1.73 9.20 -1.74
N TYR A 285 1.97 10.38 -1.15
CA TYR A 285 0.95 11.37 -0.80
C TYR A 285 1.26 12.78 -1.30
N GLN A 286 2.18 12.95 -2.26
CA GLN A 286 2.56 14.27 -2.77
C GLN A 286 1.35 15.07 -3.29
N GLY A 287 1.14 16.26 -2.73
CA GLY A 287 0.01 17.16 -2.98
C GLY A 287 -1.20 16.88 -2.09
N PHE A 288 -1.31 15.67 -1.57
CA PHE A 288 -2.44 15.19 -0.79
C PHE A 288 -2.28 15.45 0.71
N ALA A 289 -1.09 15.88 1.15
CA ALA A 289 -0.79 16.18 2.54
C ALA A 289 -1.19 17.63 2.86
N SER A 290 -0.63 18.60 2.12
CA SER A 290 -0.87 20.03 2.32
C SER A 290 -1.82 20.69 1.32
N GLY A 291 -2.19 19.98 0.25
CA GLY A 291 -2.86 20.58 -0.91
C GLY A 291 -1.90 21.23 -1.92
N ASP A 292 -0.59 21.21 -1.63
CA ASP A 292 0.46 21.75 -2.49
C ASP A 292 1.54 20.69 -2.79
N PRO A 293 1.62 20.16 -4.03
CA PRO A 293 2.63 19.17 -4.42
C PRO A 293 4.08 19.65 -4.28
N GLN A 294 4.33 20.97 -4.31
CA GLN A 294 5.66 21.54 -4.18
C GLN A 294 6.11 21.50 -2.71
N LYS A 295 5.24 21.95 -1.80
CA LYS A 295 5.47 21.86 -0.35
C LYS A 295 5.68 20.42 0.10
N ASP A 296 4.86 19.50 -0.42
CA ASP A 296 4.91 18.08 -0.08
C ASP A 296 6.16 17.36 -0.62
N ALA A 297 6.92 17.99 -1.53
CA ALA A 297 8.17 17.48 -2.07
C ALA A 297 9.42 18.09 -1.41
N PHE A 298 9.25 18.99 -0.43
CA PHE A 298 10.35 19.72 0.21
C PHE A 298 11.50 18.80 0.65
N ALA A 299 11.21 17.73 1.39
CA ALA A 299 12.23 16.84 1.95
C ALA A 299 13.08 16.18 0.86
N LEU A 300 12.44 15.61 -0.18
CA LEU A 300 13.15 15.00 -1.30
C LEU A 300 14.03 16.02 -2.01
N ARG A 301 13.49 17.21 -2.30
CA ARG A 301 14.20 18.24 -3.07
C ARG A 301 15.36 18.82 -2.30
N HIS A 302 15.21 19.03 -1.00
CA HIS A 302 16.30 19.44 -0.12
C HIS A 302 17.45 18.42 -0.16
N PHE A 303 17.16 17.11 -0.05
CA PHE A 303 18.17 16.05 -0.15
C PHE A 303 18.77 15.90 -1.55
N ALA A 304 18.06 16.35 -2.59
CA ALA A 304 18.53 16.32 -3.97
C ALA A 304 19.44 17.51 -4.31
N SER A 305 19.34 18.63 -3.59
CA SER A 305 20.07 19.87 -3.87
C SER A 305 21.17 20.19 -2.86
N GLU A 306 21.05 19.76 -1.61
CA GLU A 306 21.97 20.12 -0.53
C GLU A 306 22.90 18.95 -0.16
N GLY A 307 24.11 19.31 0.30
CA GLY A 307 25.08 18.36 0.84
C GLY A 307 25.65 17.38 -0.18
N SER A 308 26.30 16.33 0.33
CA SER A 308 26.98 15.34 -0.53
C SER A 308 26.08 14.18 -0.97
N ILE A 309 24.88 14.03 -0.39
CA ILE A 309 24.00 12.87 -0.61
C ILE A 309 23.71 12.64 -2.09
N ALA A 310 23.16 13.61 -2.80
CA ALA A 310 22.86 13.47 -4.22
C ALA A 310 24.14 13.43 -5.07
N GLY A 311 25.16 14.22 -4.71
CA GLY A 311 26.46 14.23 -5.40
C GLY A 311 27.17 12.88 -5.38
N GLU A 312 27.00 12.12 -4.30
CA GLU A 312 27.58 10.78 -4.11
C GLU A 312 26.63 9.64 -4.53
N GLY A 313 25.50 9.94 -5.17
CA GLY A 313 24.53 8.93 -5.63
C GLY A 313 23.79 8.20 -4.50
N ARG A 314 23.67 8.82 -3.32
CA ARG A 314 23.08 8.24 -2.09
C ARG A 314 21.58 8.50 -1.93
N LEU A 315 20.85 8.64 -3.04
CA LEU A 315 19.42 9.01 -3.03
C LEU A 315 18.59 8.17 -4.00
N CYS A 316 17.53 7.56 -3.49
CA CYS A 316 16.49 6.94 -4.33
C CYS A 316 15.07 7.24 -3.83
N LEU A 317 14.09 7.02 -4.71
CA LEU A 317 12.70 7.41 -4.52
C LEU A 317 11.77 6.29 -5.02
N ALA A 318 10.80 5.94 -4.19
CA ALA A 318 9.59 5.23 -4.57
C ALA A 318 8.42 6.22 -4.64
N GLN A 319 7.87 6.43 -5.84
CA GLN A 319 6.75 7.36 -6.05
C GLN A 319 5.47 6.59 -6.38
N SER A 320 4.34 6.99 -5.80
CA SER A 320 3.02 6.41 -6.09
C SER A 320 2.02 7.46 -6.57
N PHE A 321 1.22 7.08 -7.58
CA PHE A 321 0.08 7.88 -8.05
C PHE A 321 -1.28 7.33 -7.59
N ALA A 322 -1.26 6.39 -6.62
CA ALA A 322 -2.48 5.73 -6.17
C ALA A 322 -3.44 6.68 -5.44
N LYS A 323 -2.91 7.70 -4.73
CA LYS A 323 -3.71 8.60 -3.88
C LYS A 323 -3.92 9.96 -4.53
N ASN A 324 -2.84 10.65 -4.89
CA ASN A 324 -2.89 12.01 -5.43
C ASN A 324 -3.61 12.12 -6.80
N ILE A 325 -3.64 11.07 -7.62
CA ILE A 325 -4.46 11.00 -8.87
C ILE A 325 -5.63 10.01 -8.71
N GLY A 326 -5.80 9.39 -7.53
CA GLY A 326 -6.88 8.43 -7.28
C GLY A 326 -6.79 7.12 -8.06
N LEU A 327 -5.63 6.78 -8.63
CA LEU A 327 -5.43 5.59 -9.46
C LEU A 327 -5.01 4.35 -8.64
N TYR A 328 -5.77 4.06 -7.59
CA TYR A 328 -5.49 2.97 -6.63
C TYR A 328 -5.28 1.62 -7.32
N GLY A 329 -6.25 1.24 -8.17
CA GLY A 329 -6.31 -0.07 -8.84
C GLY A 329 -5.45 -0.18 -10.09
N GLU A 330 -5.12 0.94 -10.74
CA GLU A 330 -4.28 0.98 -11.96
C GLU A 330 -2.79 0.74 -11.69
N ARG A 331 -2.39 0.81 -10.41
CA ARG A 331 -1.03 0.50 -9.94
C ARG A 331 0.07 1.33 -10.61
N VAL A 332 -0.12 2.65 -10.66
CA VAL A 332 0.82 3.58 -11.31
C VAL A 332 1.84 4.13 -10.31
N GLY A 333 3.12 4.15 -10.69
CA GLY A 333 4.24 4.67 -9.90
C GLY A 333 5.57 4.59 -10.64
N THR A 334 6.63 5.07 -9.99
CA THR A 334 8.00 5.01 -10.49
C THR A 334 8.97 4.65 -9.37
N PHE A 335 10.09 4.02 -9.73
CA PHE A 335 11.29 3.98 -8.92
C PHE A 335 12.35 4.83 -9.63
N SER A 336 12.99 5.74 -8.90
CA SER A 336 14.14 6.50 -9.40
C SER A 336 15.30 6.47 -8.43
N ILE A 337 16.51 6.55 -8.97
CA ILE A 337 17.77 6.54 -8.23
C ILE A 337 18.71 7.55 -8.88
N VAL A 338 19.38 8.34 -8.04
CA VAL A 338 20.35 9.36 -8.45
C VAL A 338 21.73 8.70 -8.47
N GLY A 339 22.43 8.78 -9.59
CA GLY A 339 23.85 8.44 -9.71
C GLY A 339 24.76 9.65 -9.46
N ALA A 340 26.05 9.41 -9.33
CA ALA A 340 27.04 10.48 -9.21
C ALA A 340 27.15 11.33 -10.50
N ASP A 341 26.92 10.73 -11.66
CA ASP A 341 26.96 11.37 -12.97
C ASP A 341 26.01 10.69 -13.99
N ALA A 342 25.92 11.24 -15.20
CA ALA A 342 25.06 10.74 -16.26
C ALA A 342 25.47 9.35 -16.78
N GLU A 343 26.76 9.01 -16.76
CA GLU A 343 27.25 7.71 -17.21
C GLU A 343 26.92 6.61 -16.18
N GLU A 344 27.03 6.93 -14.89
CA GLU A 344 26.56 6.06 -13.83
C GLU A 344 25.05 5.83 -13.90
N ALA A 345 24.26 6.89 -14.12
CA ALA A 345 22.82 6.77 -14.29
C ALA A 345 22.46 5.80 -15.43
N LYS A 346 23.16 5.86 -16.58
CA LYS A 346 22.96 4.91 -17.69
C LYS A 346 23.29 3.46 -17.29
N ARG A 347 24.39 3.24 -16.56
CA ARG A 347 24.74 1.89 -16.04
C ARG A 347 23.66 1.38 -15.11
N VAL A 348 23.19 2.21 -14.18
CA VAL A 348 22.12 1.88 -13.23
C VAL A 348 20.82 1.55 -13.97
N GLU A 349 20.40 2.37 -14.96
CA GLU A 349 19.22 2.11 -15.78
C GLU A 349 19.30 0.74 -16.48
N SER A 350 20.48 0.36 -16.98
CA SER A 350 20.70 -0.97 -17.59
C SER A 350 20.47 -2.12 -16.60
N GLN A 351 20.91 -1.96 -15.35
CA GLN A 351 20.68 -2.96 -14.29
C GLN A 351 19.22 -2.99 -13.85
N LEU A 352 18.54 -1.84 -13.81
CA LEU A 352 17.09 -1.80 -13.57
C LEU A 352 16.31 -2.59 -14.62
N LYS A 353 16.70 -2.51 -15.90
CA LYS A 353 16.09 -3.33 -16.97
C LYS A 353 16.26 -4.83 -16.71
N ILE A 354 17.48 -5.25 -16.34
CA ILE A 354 17.80 -6.66 -16.02
C ILE A 354 17.01 -7.14 -14.79
N LEU A 355 16.83 -6.27 -13.79
CA LEU A 355 16.09 -6.58 -12.57
C LEU A 355 14.58 -6.68 -12.84
N VAL A 356 14.00 -5.74 -13.58
CA VAL A 356 12.55 -5.65 -13.84
C VAL A 356 12.06 -6.76 -14.78
N ARG A 357 12.84 -7.08 -15.83
CA ARG A 357 12.45 -8.05 -16.87
C ARG A 357 11.98 -9.41 -16.32
N PRO A 358 12.65 -10.06 -15.36
CA PRO A 358 12.18 -11.31 -14.76
C PRO A 358 11.13 -11.14 -13.66
N MET A 359 10.93 -9.93 -13.11
CA MET A 359 9.87 -9.70 -12.11
C MET A 359 8.48 -9.67 -12.76
N TYR A 360 8.34 -8.90 -13.84
CA TYR A 360 7.05 -8.70 -14.50
C TYR A 360 7.17 -8.28 -15.97
N SER A 361 8.31 -8.52 -16.62
CA SER A 361 8.57 -8.16 -18.03
C SER A 361 8.63 -6.65 -18.30
N ASN A 362 7.49 -5.99 -18.29
CA ASN A 362 7.29 -4.56 -18.51
C ASN A 362 6.03 -4.12 -17.74
N PRO A 363 5.93 -2.83 -17.35
CA PRO A 363 4.86 -2.36 -16.49
C PRO A 363 3.54 -2.10 -17.26
N PRO A 364 2.38 -2.04 -16.56
CA PRO A 364 1.08 -1.82 -17.19
C PRO A 364 0.96 -0.43 -17.82
N MET A 365 0.37 -0.34 -19.02
CA MET A 365 0.35 0.93 -19.78
C MET A 365 -0.80 1.89 -19.44
N ASN A 366 -1.97 1.38 -19.05
CA ASN A 366 -3.21 2.17 -19.05
C ASN A 366 -3.12 3.36 -18.10
N GLY A 367 -2.90 3.09 -16.81
CA GLY A 367 -2.73 4.15 -15.82
C GLY A 367 -1.53 5.07 -16.10
N ALA A 368 -0.42 4.57 -16.67
CA ALA A 368 0.71 5.41 -17.03
C ALA A 368 0.36 6.41 -18.15
N ARG A 369 -0.44 6.01 -19.13
CA ARG A 369 -0.96 6.91 -20.17
C ARG A 369 -1.94 7.94 -19.59
N ILE A 370 -2.77 7.56 -18.61
CA ILE A 370 -3.67 8.49 -17.91
C ILE A 370 -2.84 9.56 -17.19
N VAL A 371 -1.89 9.16 -16.34
CA VAL A 371 -1.05 10.11 -15.60
C VAL A 371 -0.20 10.95 -16.54
N SER A 372 0.37 10.36 -17.59
CA SER A 372 1.13 11.10 -18.60
C SER A 372 0.26 12.16 -19.28
N THR A 373 -0.99 11.84 -19.62
CA THR A 373 -1.93 12.79 -20.23
C THR A 373 -2.28 13.91 -19.25
N VAL A 374 -2.59 13.58 -17.99
CA VAL A 374 -2.89 14.58 -16.95
C VAL A 374 -1.71 15.53 -16.74
N LEU A 375 -0.50 15.01 -16.54
CA LEU A 375 0.67 15.83 -16.18
C LEU A 375 1.26 16.61 -17.37
N ASN A 376 1.11 16.11 -18.60
CA ASN A 376 1.68 16.76 -19.80
C ASN A 376 0.67 17.65 -20.56
N THR A 377 -0.61 17.66 -20.18
CA THR A 377 -1.61 18.60 -20.71
C THR A 377 -1.79 19.74 -19.71
N PRO A 378 -1.36 20.99 -20.03
CA PRO A 378 -1.35 22.10 -19.07
C PRO A 378 -2.68 22.33 -18.36
N GLU A 379 -3.80 22.22 -19.08
CA GLU A 379 -5.14 22.42 -18.56
C GLU A 379 -5.53 21.32 -17.56
N LEU A 380 -5.22 20.05 -17.89
CA LEU A 380 -5.49 18.92 -16.99
C LEU A 380 -4.55 18.91 -15.79
N HIS A 381 -3.30 19.37 -15.96
CA HIS A 381 -2.34 19.48 -14.87
C HIS A 381 -2.75 20.58 -13.88
N ALA A 382 -3.29 21.70 -14.38
CA ALA A 382 -3.90 22.73 -13.54
C ALA A 382 -5.13 22.20 -12.80
N GLU A 383 -6.05 21.54 -13.51
CA GLU A 383 -7.24 20.93 -12.90
C GLU A 383 -6.87 19.89 -11.83
N TRP A 384 -5.86 19.05 -12.08
CA TRP A 384 -5.36 18.10 -11.07
C TRP A 384 -4.85 18.80 -9.81
N ARG A 385 -4.14 19.93 -9.94
CA ARG A 385 -3.68 20.71 -8.78
C ARG A 385 -4.85 21.26 -7.96
N ASP A 386 -5.90 21.72 -8.62
CA ASP A 386 -7.11 22.19 -7.94
C ASP A 386 -7.84 21.02 -7.25
N GLU A 387 -7.93 19.87 -7.92
CA GLU A 387 -8.58 18.67 -7.37
C GLU A 387 -7.80 18.06 -6.20
N VAL A 388 -6.45 18.01 -6.25
CA VAL A 388 -5.66 17.49 -5.12
C VAL A 388 -5.76 18.42 -3.92
N LYS A 389 -5.80 19.75 -4.15
CA LYS A 389 -6.06 20.74 -3.11
C LYS A 389 -7.46 20.55 -2.50
N LEU A 390 -8.49 20.39 -3.32
CA LEU A 390 -9.86 20.12 -2.85
C LEU A 390 -9.90 18.89 -1.92
N MET A 391 -9.24 17.79 -2.32
CA MET A 391 -9.19 16.57 -1.51
C MET A 391 -8.46 16.78 -0.18
N ALA A 392 -7.35 17.52 -0.19
CA ALA A 392 -6.59 17.87 1.02
C ALA A 392 -7.40 18.79 1.96
N ASP A 393 -8.01 19.85 1.43
CA ASP A 393 -8.83 20.80 2.20
C ASP A 393 -10.01 20.09 2.89
N ARG A 394 -10.63 19.11 2.22
CA ARG A 394 -11.69 18.29 2.83
C ARG A 394 -11.18 17.44 3.99
N ILE A 395 -9.97 16.87 3.88
CA ILE A 395 -9.37 16.10 4.97
C ILE A 395 -9.06 17.00 6.16
N ILE A 396 -8.49 18.19 5.89
CA ILE A 396 -8.18 19.19 6.91
C ILE A 396 -9.47 19.63 7.62
N SER A 397 -10.56 19.88 6.88
CA SER A 397 -11.83 20.27 7.48
C SER A 397 -12.45 19.16 8.33
N MET A 398 -12.31 17.88 7.94
CA MET A 398 -12.77 16.75 8.76
C MET A 398 -11.96 16.58 10.04
N ARG A 399 -10.66 16.88 10.04
CA ARG A 399 -9.84 16.93 11.27
C ARG A 399 -10.36 18.00 12.23
N ALA A 400 -10.55 19.21 11.71
CA ALA A 400 -11.07 20.33 12.50
C ALA A 400 -12.47 20.03 13.05
N ALA A 401 -13.36 19.48 12.23
CA ALA A 401 -14.70 19.10 12.67
C ALA A 401 -14.70 18.03 13.76
N LEU A 402 -13.86 16.99 13.63
CA LEU A 402 -13.72 15.94 14.63
C LEU A 402 -13.24 16.51 15.98
N GLN A 403 -12.17 17.32 15.95
CA GLN A 403 -11.65 17.98 17.16
C GLN A 403 -12.71 18.89 17.79
N ASN A 404 -13.38 19.72 16.97
CA ASN A 404 -14.39 20.66 17.46
C ASN A 404 -15.55 19.95 18.15
N HIS A 405 -16.08 18.85 17.58
CA HIS A 405 -17.12 18.09 18.25
C HIS A 405 -16.64 17.45 19.55
N LEU A 406 -15.43 16.88 19.59
CA LEU A 406 -14.87 16.29 20.81
C LEU A 406 -14.75 17.33 21.94
N VAL A 407 -14.26 18.52 21.63
CA VAL A 407 -13.98 19.58 22.61
C VAL A 407 -15.25 20.34 23.00
N HIS A 408 -16.06 20.76 22.03
CA HIS A 408 -17.16 21.70 22.28
C HIS A 408 -18.53 21.03 22.43
N ASP A 409 -18.84 20.01 21.65
CA ASP A 409 -20.13 19.32 21.73
C ASP A 409 -20.17 18.30 22.86
N PHE A 410 -19.07 17.54 23.03
CA PHE A 410 -18.97 16.46 24.01
C PHE A 410 -18.14 16.81 25.25
N ASN A 411 -17.55 18.01 25.30
CA ASN A 411 -16.80 18.52 26.45
C ASN A 411 -15.73 17.53 26.96
N SER A 412 -15.05 16.85 26.04
CA SER A 412 -13.96 15.92 26.37
C SER A 412 -12.86 16.63 27.17
N LYS A 413 -12.37 15.99 28.23
CA LYS A 413 -11.27 16.51 29.05
C LYS A 413 -9.87 16.14 28.55
N LEU A 414 -9.80 15.22 27.58
CA LEU A 414 -8.55 14.83 26.94
C LEU A 414 -8.09 15.88 25.92
N ASN A 415 -6.77 16.00 25.74
CA ASN A 415 -6.18 16.79 24.67
C ASN A 415 -6.36 16.05 23.32
N TRP A 416 -6.92 16.76 22.33
CA TRP A 416 -7.16 16.28 20.96
C TRP A 416 -6.46 17.14 19.89
N GLU A 417 -5.52 18.01 20.26
CA GLU A 417 -4.74 18.87 19.35
C GLU A 417 -3.94 18.09 18.30
N HIS A 418 -3.57 16.85 18.59
CA HIS A 418 -2.89 15.97 17.62
C HIS A 418 -3.74 15.67 16.39
N ILE A 419 -5.08 15.72 16.48
CA ILE A 419 -5.96 15.48 15.34
C ILE A 419 -5.73 16.51 14.22
N THR A 420 -5.49 17.77 14.57
CA THR A 420 -5.32 18.88 13.62
C THR A 420 -3.87 19.21 13.31
N SER A 421 -2.92 18.88 14.19
CA SER A 421 -1.49 19.01 13.91
C SER A 421 -0.91 17.87 13.07
N GLN A 422 -1.51 16.68 13.11
CA GLN A 422 -1.19 15.59 12.18
C GLN A 422 -1.76 15.89 10.78
N ILE A 423 -1.04 15.45 9.75
CA ILE A 423 -1.20 15.76 8.33
C ILE A 423 -1.62 14.52 7.53
N GLY A 424 -2.28 14.74 6.39
CA GLY A 424 -2.56 13.69 5.41
C GLY A 424 -3.73 12.79 5.78
N MET A 425 -3.76 11.57 5.23
CA MET A 425 -4.93 10.68 5.32
C MET A 425 -5.18 10.07 6.69
N PHE A 426 -4.14 9.97 7.54
CA PHE A 426 -4.21 9.17 8.75
C PHE A 426 -4.00 9.99 10.01
N CYS A 427 -4.64 9.56 11.08
CA CYS A 427 -4.43 10.10 12.41
C CYS A 427 -4.18 8.93 13.37
N TYR A 428 -3.11 9.03 14.15
CA TYR A 428 -2.93 8.20 15.33
C TYR A 428 -3.67 8.86 16.48
N THR A 429 -4.82 8.29 16.84
CA THR A 429 -5.77 8.90 17.77
C THR A 429 -5.33 8.85 19.23
N GLY A 430 -4.40 7.97 19.59
CA GLY A 430 -4.06 7.67 20.98
C GLY A 430 -5.10 6.79 21.70
N LEU A 431 -6.07 6.22 20.97
CA LEU A 431 -7.01 5.22 21.50
C LEU A 431 -6.27 3.93 21.87
N LYS A 432 -6.64 3.35 23.01
CA LYS A 432 -6.09 2.08 23.47
C LYS A 432 -6.79 0.91 22.75
N PRO A 433 -6.14 -0.26 22.61
CA PRO A 433 -6.73 -1.42 21.93
C PRO A 433 -8.14 -1.78 22.42
N GLU A 434 -8.38 -1.73 23.73
CA GLU A 434 -9.67 -2.02 24.35
C GLU A 434 -10.77 -1.00 23.98
N GLU A 435 -10.41 0.27 23.78
CA GLU A 435 -11.35 1.30 23.34
C GLU A 435 -11.65 1.17 21.84
N VAL A 436 -10.67 0.74 21.05
CA VAL A 436 -10.88 0.37 19.65
C VAL A 436 -11.83 -0.82 19.55
N ASP A 437 -11.65 -1.83 20.41
CA ASP A 437 -12.52 -3.00 20.48
C ASP A 437 -13.97 -2.57 20.83
N ARG A 438 -14.14 -1.62 21.78
CA ARG A 438 -15.44 -1.02 22.12
C ARG A 438 -16.04 -0.19 20.98
N LEU A 439 -15.25 0.64 20.29
CA LEU A 439 -15.72 1.39 19.10
C LEU A 439 -16.31 0.46 18.04
N LYS A 440 -15.65 -0.69 17.82
CA LYS A 440 -16.13 -1.70 16.89
C LYS A 440 -17.43 -2.34 17.37
N SER A 441 -17.49 -2.82 18.62
CA SER A 441 -18.63 -3.60 19.11
C SER A 441 -19.85 -2.76 19.48
N GLU A 442 -19.65 -1.58 20.08
CA GLU A 442 -20.73 -0.72 20.60
C GLU A 442 -21.24 0.26 19.52
N PHE A 443 -20.35 0.71 18.61
CA PHE A 443 -20.65 1.81 17.68
C PHE A 443 -20.48 1.44 16.20
N ALA A 444 -20.06 0.21 15.87
CA ALA A 444 -19.75 -0.21 14.50
C ALA A 444 -18.73 0.71 13.78
N VAL A 445 -17.76 1.25 14.53
CA VAL A 445 -16.66 2.05 13.99
C VAL A 445 -15.43 1.17 13.83
N TYR A 446 -15.03 0.93 12.59
CA TYR A 446 -13.99 -0.01 12.21
C TYR A 446 -12.67 0.73 11.94
N LEU A 447 -11.66 0.49 12.77
CA LEU A 447 -10.32 1.09 12.70
C LEU A 447 -9.25 0.04 13.06
N THR A 448 -7.98 0.32 12.82
CA THR A 448 -6.91 -0.61 13.21
C THR A 448 -6.67 -0.55 14.72
N ARG A 449 -6.32 -1.69 15.31
CA ARG A 449 -6.23 -1.87 16.78
C ARG A 449 -5.09 -1.07 17.44
N ASP A 450 -4.22 -0.47 16.64
CA ASP A 450 -3.18 0.48 17.07
C ASP A 450 -3.70 1.93 17.18
N GLY A 451 -5.00 2.17 16.94
CA GLY A 451 -5.63 3.48 17.06
C GLY A 451 -5.49 4.38 15.83
N ARG A 452 -5.00 3.86 14.68
CA ARG A 452 -5.01 4.60 13.42
C ARG A 452 -6.44 4.73 12.88
N ILE A 453 -6.82 5.94 12.48
CA ILE A 453 -8.00 6.19 11.66
C ILE A 453 -7.61 6.79 10.31
N SER A 454 -8.40 6.48 9.30
CA SER A 454 -8.41 7.14 8.00
C SER A 454 -9.39 8.30 8.03
N ILE A 455 -8.88 9.54 8.05
CA ILE A 455 -9.70 10.76 8.01
C ILE A 455 -10.52 10.84 6.72
N ALA A 456 -10.03 10.21 5.65
CA ALA A 456 -10.76 10.07 4.40
C ALA A 456 -12.11 9.34 4.52
N GLY A 457 -12.33 8.53 5.57
CA GLY A 457 -13.63 7.88 5.83
C GLY A 457 -14.62 8.74 6.63
N ILE A 458 -14.19 9.90 7.12
CA ILE A 458 -15.02 10.85 7.87
C ILE A 458 -15.71 11.79 6.88
N SER A 459 -16.98 12.13 7.10
CA SER A 459 -17.76 13.10 6.32
C SER A 459 -18.57 14.02 7.22
N SER A 460 -19.12 15.09 6.64
CA SER A 460 -20.00 16.02 7.37
C SER A 460 -21.19 15.30 8.03
N GLY A 461 -21.67 14.23 7.42
CA GLY A 461 -22.80 13.43 7.93
C GLY A 461 -22.45 12.43 9.03
N ASN A 462 -21.16 12.11 9.27
CA ASN A 462 -20.77 11.09 10.25
C ASN A 462 -19.77 11.57 11.31
N VAL A 463 -19.12 12.73 11.13
CA VAL A 463 -18.05 13.22 12.02
C VAL A 463 -18.53 13.41 13.47
N LYS A 464 -19.75 13.91 13.67
CA LYS A 464 -20.33 14.06 15.01
C LYS A 464 -20.57 12.72 15.69
N TYR A 465 -21.02 11.71 14.95
CA TYR A 465 -21.22 10.35 15.48
C TYR A 465 -19.89 9.71 15.90
N LEU A 466 -18.85 9.89 15.08
CA LEU A 466 -17.50 9.44 15.45
C LEU A 466 -17.00 10.12 16.72
N ALA A 467 -17.13 11.45 16.82
CA ALA A 467 -16.73 12.21 18.00
C ALA A 467 -17.48 11.73 19.27
N GLU A 468 -18.79 11.46 19.16
CA GLU A 468 -19.58 10.90 20.25
C GLU A 468 -19.02 9.54 20.70
N ALA A 469 -18.82 8.62 19.75
CA ALA A 469 -18.33 7.28 20.01
C ALA A 469 -16.94 7.31 20.67
N MET A 470 -16.03 8.12 20.13
CA MET A 470 -14.68 8.33 20.69
C MET A 470 -14.75 8.90 22.11
N HIS A 471 -15.60 9.89 22.37
CA HIS A 471 -15.80 10.42 23.71
C HIS A 471 -16.36 9.35 24.68
N LYS A 472 -17.38 8.58 24.27
CA LYS A 472 -18.00 7.55 25.12
C LYS A 472 -17.03 6.45 25.55
N VAL A 473 -16.06 6.08 24.70
CA VAL A 473 -15.07 5.06 25.05
C VAL A 473 -13.90 5.61 25.85
N THR A 474 -13.64 6.93 25.80
CA THR A 474 -12.48 7.56 26.45
C THR A 474 -12.78 8.41 27.68
N LYS A 475 -14.05 8.77 27.93
CA LYS A 475 -14.46 9.68 29.02
C LYS A 475 -14.01 9.26 30.42
N ASP A 476 -13.76 7.97 30.64
CA ASP A 476 -13.35 7.43 31.94
C ASP A 476 -11.82 7.47 32.15
N ARG A 477 -11.05 8.02 31.18
CA ARG A 477 -9.61 8.26 31.32
C ARG A 477 -9.26 9.47 32.19
N ALA A 478 -10.21 10.39 32.37
CA ALA A 478 -10.00 11.71 32.96
C ALA A 478 -10.31 11.72 34.45
#